data_AF-A0A347AII2-F1
#
_entry.id   AF-A0A347AII2-F1
#
_cell.length_a   1.000
_cell.length_b   1.000
_cell.length_c   1.000
_cell.angle_alpha   90.00
_cell.angle_beta   90.00
_cell.angle_gamma   90.00
#
_symmetry.space_group_name_H-M   'P 1'
#
loop_
_entity.id
_entity.type
_entity.pdbx_description
1 polymer ?
#
loop_
_entity_poly.entity_id
_entity_poly.type
_entity_poly.pdbx_seq_one_letter_code
_entity_poly.pdbx_strand_id
1 'polypeptide(L)'
;MDSNHIDAYFSKGYAFYRLKNKNDALKNYDECIKIDPEWEAPFFQKGLIFKENKEFKKALECFNKVLKIEPNDADSLLEIGEVFHSMGKIDKTKEAYRKFVKTVRDNKISDLYFEANRINEYLNWIEKTGGKVTINVRDEPQFWQWVTKPEYFLEEDGTERESLNPKNKYDVSDIEPASWWTCHKDTRAGDLALLYRAGKKNGVIYRDIKYLILAASDAYPINDISNIKNWHYGCEYLPLYKFENPITFDEIKSDPYFDEWNAYNKNFQGISFKIEDHIWKHLTDVLIDKNPEYKKFLDKFDWVKIMDKILDEIKIEKKLNNNIGILKDLGYELKNPERQKLCEGDGGFIDILAQDKKTGEYVVIELKVVRATREVFGQISAYMGWVMKNLSNGKVIKGIVISPSYDTKFASARLTNPKIKHIELSEVLNKLEM
;
A
#
# COMPACT_ATOMS: atom_id res chain seq x y z
N MET A 1 -10.81 -25.13 -42.70
CA MET A 1 -11.52 -25.41 -41.44
C MET A 1 -12.31 -24.15 -41.10
N ASP A 2 -13.56 -24.30 -40.69
CA ASP A 2 -14.56 -23.22 -40.72
C ASP A 2 -14.36 -22.22 -39.56
N SER A 3 -13.76 -21.06 -39.87
CA SER A 3 -13.49 -19.94 -38.95
C SER A 3 -14.70 -19.54 -38.12
N ASN A 4 -15.92 -19.73 -38.64
CA ASN A 4 -17.15 -19.35 -37.94
C ASN A 4 -17.39 -20.14 -36.65
N HIS A 5 -16.84 -21.36 -36.53
CA HIS A 5 -17.06 -22.20 -35.35
C HIS A 5 -16.12 -21.84 -34.19
N ILE A 6 -14.89 -21.43 -34.49
CA ILE A 6 -13.89 -21.07 -33.47
C ILE A 6 -14.23 -19.75 -32.78
N ASP A 7 -14.65 -18.75 -33.57
CA ASP A 7 -15.08 -17.43 -33.08
C ASP A 7 -16.33 -17.52 -32.17
N ALA A 8 -17.23 -18.46 -32.49
CA ALA A 8 -18.42 -18.72 -31.68
C ALA A 8 -18.08 -19.29 -30.30
N TYR A 9 -17.15 -20.26 -30.23
CA TYR A 9 -16.66 -20.77 -28.94
C TYR A 9 -15.96 -19.68 -28.14
N PHE A 10 -15.10 -18.89 -28.77
CA PHE A 10 -14.38 -17.82 -28.08
C PHE A 10 -15.33 -16.79 -27.49
N SER A 11 -16.30 -16.32 -28.28
CA SER A 11 -17.34 -15.38 -27.85
C SER A 11 -18.18 -15.93 -26.70
N LYS A 12 -18.54 -17.21 -26.75
CA LYS A 12 -19.28 -17.90 -25.68
C LYS A 12 -18.45 -18.03 -24.42
N GLY A 13 -17.16 -18.35 -24.54
CA GLY A 13 -16.22 -18.39 -23.43
C GLY A 13 -16.10 -17.03 -22.74
N TYR A 14 -15.95 -15.96 -23.52
CA TYR A 14 -15.90 -14.60 -23.01
C TYR A 14 -17.20 -14.18 -22.30
N ALA A 15 -18.36 -14.52 -22.85
CA ALA A 15 -19.65 -14.27 -22.21
C ALA A 15 -19.77 -14.98 -20.85
N PHE A 16 -19.36 -16.26 -20.76
CA PHE A 16 -19.35 -16.98 -19.48
C PHE A 16 -18.41 -16.36 -18.46
N TYR A 17 -17.22 -15.93 -18.88
CA TYR A 17 -16.28 -15.24 -18.00
C TYR A 17 -16.88 -13.95 -17.43
N ARG A 18 -17.54 -13.14 -18.27
CA ARG A 18 -18.26 -11.92 -17.84
C ARG A 18 -19.42 -12.19 -16.88
N LEU A 19 -20.05 -13.36 -16.99
CA LEU A 19 -21.06 -13.86 -16.05
C LEU A 19 -20.45 -14.51 -14.79
N LYS A 20 -19.13 -14.40 -14.60
CA LYS A 20 -18.35 -15.04 -13.51
C LYS A 20 -18.42 -16.58 -13.51
N ASN A 21 -18.89 -17.19 -14.60
CA ASN A 21 -18.87 -18.64 -14.79
C ASN A 21 -17.55 -19.09 -15.43
N LYS A 22 -16.50 -19.08 -14.62
CA LYS A 22 -15.12 -19.36 -15.06
C LYS A 22 -14.93 -20.76 -15.63
N ASN A 23 -15.62 -21.76 -15.08
CA ASN A 23 -15.46 -23.15 -15.52
C ASN A 23 -15.97 -23.36 -16.95
N ASP A 24 -17.14 -22.81 -17.28
CA ASP A 24 -17.66 -22.92 -18.64
C ASP A 24 -16.89 -22.03 -19.62
N ALA A 25 -16.35 -20.88 -19.16
CA ALA A 25 -15.42 -20.09 -19.96
C ALA A 25 -14.19 -20.92 -20.38
N LEU A 26 -13.52 -21.57 -19.42
CA LEU A 26 -12.35 -22.43 -19.67
C LEU A 26 -12.65 -23.54 -20.69
N LYS A 27 -13.80 -24.22 -20.59
CA LYS A 27 -14.21 -25.28 -21.54
C LYS A 27 -14.34 -24.75 -22.97
N ASN A 28 -14.94 -23.57 -23.15
CA ASN A 28 -15.10 -23.02 -24.50
C ASN A 28 -13.76 -22.56 -25.09
N TYR A 29 -12.84 -22.03 -24.27
CA TYR A 29 -11.48 -21.74 -24.72
C TYR A 29 -10.69 -23.01 -25.05
N ASP A 30 -10.91 -24.12 -24.34
CA ASP A 30 -10.33 -25.42 -24.70
C ASP A 30 -10.80 -25.92 -26.07
N GLU A 31 -12.08 -25.71 -26.42
CA GLU A 31 -12.57 -26.05 -27.77
C GLU A 31 -11.90 -25.17 -28.85
N CYS A 32 -11.66 -23.88 -28.56
CA CYS A 32 -10.90 -23.03 -29.49
C CYS A 32 -9.50 -23.60 -29.73
N ILE A 33 -8.77 -23.95 -28.66
CA ILE A 33 -7.40 -24.49 -28.72
C ILE A 33 -7.35 -25.84 -29.45
N LYS A 34 -8.39 -26.67 -29.35
CA LYS A 34 -8.47 -27.93 -30.10
C LYS A 34 -8.63 -27.71 -31.61
N ILE A 35 -9.38 -26.67 -31.99
CA ILE A 35 -9.65 -26.33 -33.39
C ILE A 35 -8.42 -25.64 -34.01
N ASP A 36 -7.84 -24.68 -33.30
CA ASP A 36 -6.61 -23.99 -33.69
C ASP A 36 -5.63 -23.86 -32.50
N PRO A 37 -4.61 -24.72 -32.44
CA PRO A 37 -3.59 -24.68 -31.39
C PRO A 37 -2.63 -23.48 -31.47
N GLU A 38 -2.57 -22.79 -32.61
CA GLU A 38 -1.72 -21.61 -32.83
C GLU A 38 -2.48 -20.30 -32.62
N TRP A 39 -3.78 -20.35 -32.27
CA TRP A 39 -4.52 -19.15 -31.87
C TRP A 39 -4.23 -18.80 -30.41
N GLU A 40 -3.63 -17.64 -30.19
CA GLU A 40 -3.11 -17.20 -28.91
C GLU A 40 -4.19 -16.67 -27.94
N ALA A 41 -5.27 -16.05 -28.46
CA ALA A 41 -6.27 -15.38 -27.64
C ALA A 41 -6.96 -16.31 -26.60
N PRO A 42 -7.35 -17.56 -26.92
CA PRO A 42 -7.85 -18.51 -25.93
C PRO A 42 -6.85 -18.82 -24.80
N PHE A 43 -5.55 -18.94 -25.12
CA PHE A 43 -4.54 -19.15 -24.09
C PHE A 43 -4.43 -17.95 -23.16
N PHE A 44 -4.41 -16.73 -23.71
CA PHE A 44 -4.37 -15.51 -22.92
C PHE A 44 -5.54 -15.42 -21.94
N GLN A 45 -6.78 -15.63 -22.42
CA GLN A 45 -7.98 -15.60 -21.58
C GLN A 45 -7.98 -16.68 -20.48
N LYS A 46 -7.52 -17.89 -20.79
CA LYS A 46 -7.31 -18.93 -19.77
C LYS A 46 -6.27 -18.51 -18.73
N GLY A 47 -5.19 -17.88 -19.16
CA GLY A 47 -4.14 -17.35 -18.28
C GLY A 47 -4.70 -16.35 -17.26
N LEU A 48 -5.53 -15.40 -17.70
CA LEU A 48 -6.22 -14.45 -16.83
C LEU A 48 -7.11 -15.14 -15.80
N ILE A 49 -7.94 -16.12 -16.22
CA ILE A 49 -8.81 -16.88 -15.33
C ILE A 49 -7.98 -17.62 -14.26
N PHE A 50 -6.88 -18.27 -14.66
CA PHE A 50 -6.00 -18.95 -13.72
C PHE A 50 -5.29 -17.98 -12.78
N LYS A 51 -4.86 -16.80 -13.25
CA LYS A 51 -4.29 -15.73 -12.41
C LYS A 51 -5.28 -15.30 -11.34
N GLU A 52 -6.53 -15.01 -11.72
CA GLU A 52 -7.58 -14.63 -10.77
C GLU A 52 -7.89 -15.72 -9.75
N ASN A 53 -7.84 -16.98 -10.16
CA ASN A 53 -8.00 -18.13 -9.26
C ASN A 53 -6.73 -18.44 -8.44
N LYS A 54 -5.66 -17.64 -8.61
CA LYS A 54 -4.34 -17.84 -7.99
C LYS A 54 -3.66 -19.16 -8.35
N GLU A 55 -4.06 -19.76 -9.47
CA GLU A 55 -3.43 -20.94 -10.06
C GLU A 55 -2.21 -20.53 -10.89
N PHE A 56 -1.26 -19.83 -10.26
CA PHE A 56 -0.18 -19.11 -10.93
C PHE A 56 0.67 -19.94 -11.87
N LYS A 57 0.92 -21.22 -11.55
CA LYS A 57 1.65 -22.12 -12.45
C LYS A 57 0.93 -22.32 -13.79
N LYS A 58 -0.39 -22.56 -13.75
CA LYS A 58 -1.20 -22.71 -14.96
C LYS A 58 -1.31 -21.40 -15.73
N ALA A 59 -1.42 -20.27 -15.02
CA ALA A 59 -1.43 -18.95 -15.64
C ALA A 59 -0.12 -18.71 -16.44
N LEU A 60 1.03 -18.96 -15.82
CA LEU A 60 2.33 -18.85 -16.48
C LEU A 60 2.46 -19.80 -17.67
N GLU A 61 1.96 -21.04 -17.58
CA GLU A 61 1.95 -21.97 -18.73
C GLU A 61 1.16 -21.40 -19.91
N CYS A 62 -0.01 -20.82 -19.66
CA CYS A 62 -0.85 -20.18 -20.68
C CYS A 62 -0.17 -18.95 -21.32
N PHE A 63 0.35 -18.01 -20.52
CA PHE A 63 1.01 -16.83 -21.08
C PHE A 63 2.31 -17.17 -21.81
N ASN A 64 3.07 -18.17 -21.34
CA ASN A 64 4.24 -18.65 -22.07
C ASN A 64 3.86 -19.38 -23.37
N LYS A 65 2.64 -19.89 -23.51
CA LYS A 65 2.14 -20.42 -24.78
C LYS A 65 1.85 -19.29 -25.77
N VAL A 66 1.22 -18.20 -25.32
CA VAL A 66 1.08 -16.98 -26.13
C VAL A 66 2.44 -16.49 -26.61
N LEU A 67 3.43 -16.36 -25.73
CA LEU A 67 4.79 -15.94 -26.11
C LEU A 67 5.58 -16.92 -26.99
N LYS A 68 5.12 -18.16 -27.17
CA LYS A 68 5.70 -19.08 -28.16
C LYS A 68 5.15 -18.83 -29.56
N ILE A 69 3.88 -18.43 -29.64
CA ILE A 69 3.18 -18.08 -30.89
C ILE A 69 3.58 -16.65 -31.29
N GLU A 70 3.47 -15.71 -30.36
CA GLU A 70 3.77 -14.28 -30.52
C GLU A 70 4.85 -13.82 -29.51
N PRO A 71 6.16 -13.91 -29.84
CA PRO A 71 7.25 -13.66 -28.89
C PRO A 71 7.32 -12.26 -28.28
N ASN A 72 6.65 -11.30 -28.91
CA ASN A 72 6.61 -9.88 -28.53
C ASN A 72 5.24 -9.45 -28.00
N ASP A 73 4.36 -10.38 -27.63
CA ASP A 73 3.08 -10.03 -27.00
C ASP A 73 3.32 -9.31 -25.66
N ALA A 74 3.07 -8.00 -25.64
CA ALA A 74 3.36 -7.14 -24.50
C ALA A 74 2.43 -7.44 -23.33
N ASP A 75 1.16 -7.73 -23.60
CA ASP A 75 0.17 -8.04 -22.56
C ASP A 75 0.56 -9.31 -21.79
N SER A 76 0.97 -10.38 -22.46
CA SER A 76 1.45 -11.60 -21.79
C SER A 76 2.72 -11.37 -20.96
N LEU A 77 3.62 -10.48 -21.40
CA LEU A 77 4.81 -10.13 -20.62
C LEU A 77 4.46 -9.38 -19.34
N LEU A 78 3.53 -8.44 -19.44
CA LEU A 78 2.98 -7.72 -18.30
C LEU A 78 2.35 -8.70 -17.30
N GLU A 79 1.47 -9.57 -17.79
CA GLU A 79 0.75 -10.57 -17.01
C GLU A 79 1.70 -11.57 -16.33
N ILE A 80 2.75 -12.03 -17.02
CA ILE A 80 3.80 -12.88 -16.41
C ILE A 80 4.51 -12.13 -15.29
N GLY A 81 4.84 -10.85 -15.49
CA GLY A 81 5.44 -10.02 -14.47
C GLY A 81 4.55 -9.88 -13.24
N GLU A 82 3.25 -9.63 -13.42
CA GLU A 82 2.25 -9.57 -12.34
C GLU A 82 2.07 -10.91 -11.62
N VAL A 83 2.12 -12.04 -12.33
CA VAL A 83 2.08 -13.36 -11.70
C VAL A 83 3.33 -13.62 -10.87
N PHE A 84 4.54 -13.33 -11.39
CA PHE A 84 5.76 -13.48 -10.60
C PHE A 84 5.81 -12.52 -9.42
N HIS A 85 5.29 -11.30 -9.60
CA HIS A 85 5.10 -10.33 -8.54
C HIS A 85 4.22 -10.95 -7.45
N SER A 86 3.02 -11.42 -7.78
CA SER A 86 2.07 -12.13 -6.89
C SER A 86 2.66 -13.31 -6.13
N MET A 87 3.69 -13.96 -6.69
CA MET A 87 4.42 -15.07 -6.07
C MET A 87 5.61 -14.64 -5.20
N GLY A 88 5.86 -13.34 -5.05
CA GLY A 88 7.02 -12.74 -4.38
C GLY A 88 8.36 -13.07 -5.05
N LYS A 89 8.36 -13.37 -6.36
CA LYS A 89 9.57 -13.77 -7.11
C LYS A 89 10.22 -12.57 -7.77
N ILE A 90 10.74 -11.65 -6.95
CA ILE A 90 11.28 -10.34 -7.36
C ILE A 90 12.25 -10.40 -8.55
N ASP A 91 13.16 -11.37 -8.60
CA ASP A 91 14.09 -11.48 -9.73
C ASP A 91 13.39 -11.78 -11.06
N LYS A 92 12.41 -12.69 -11.02
CA LYS A 92 11.60 -13.03 -12.20
C LYS A 92 10.63 -11.92 -12.57
N THR A 93 10.09 -11.21 -11.58
CA THR A 93 9.30 -10.00 -11.80
C THR A 93 10.10 -8.95 -12.56
N LYS A 94 11.32 -8.63 -12.09
CA LYS A 94 12.20 -7.66 -12.75
C LYS A 94 12.51 -8.07 -14.19
N GLU A 95 12.80 -9.36 -14.42
CA GLU A 95 13.06 -9.88 -15.76
C GLU A 95 11.88 -9.67 -16.72
N ALA A 96 10.68 -10.13 -16.32
CA ALA A 96 9.48 -10.01 -17.13
C ALA A 96 9.09 -8.56 -17.41
N TYR A 97 9.12 -7.70 -16.38
CA TYR A 97 8.83 -6.28 -16.50
C TYR A 97 9.84 -5.52 -17.36
N ARG A 98 11.14 -5.82 -17.26
CA ARG A 98 12.13 -5.23 -18.18
C ARG A 98 11.88 -5.65 -19.62
N LYS A 99 11.49 -6.91 -19.84
CA LYS A 99 11.12 -7.38 -21.18
C LYS A 99 9.86 -6.66 -21.69
N PHE A 100 8.83 -6.50 -20.86
CA PHE A 100 7.64 -5.71 -21.17
C PHE A 100 7.98 -4.27 -21.58
N VAL A 101 8.69 -3.52 -20.73
CA VAL A 101 9.07 -2.12 -20.99
C VAL A 101 9.88 -2.02 -22.29
N LYS A 102 10.82 -2.95 -22.50
CA LYS A 102 11.60 -3.01 -23.74
C LYS A 102 10.71 -3.27 -24.97
N THR A 103 9.82 -4.24 -24.91
CA THR A 103 8.88 -4.57 -26.00
C THR A 103 8.00 -3.39 -26.36
N VAL A 104 7.40 -2.71 -25.37
CA VAL A 104 6.56 -1.53 -25.59
C VAL A 104 7.34 -0.41 -26.28
N ARG A 105 8.56 -0.14 -25.81
CA ARG A 105 9.42 0.91 -26.39
C ARG A 105 9.90 0.56 -27.80
N ASP A 106 10.46 -0.63 -27.98
CA ASP A 106 11.10 -1.02 -29.24
C ASP A 106 10.05 -1.17 -30.37
N ASN A 107 8.81 -1.58 -30.04
CA ASN A 107 7.70 -1.69 -31.00
C ASN A 107 6.77 -0.46 -31.01
N LYS A 108 7.06 0.57 -30.22
CA LYS A 108 6.30 1.84 -30.13
C LYS A 108 4.79 1.65 -29.84
N ILE A 109 4.45 0.76 -28.91
CA ILE A 109 3.05 0.46 -28.55
C ILE A 109 2.50 1.60 -27.67
N SER A 110 1.87 2.59 -28.31
CA SER A 110 1.42 3.83 -27.65
C SER A 110 0.51 3.60 -26.44
N ASP A 111 -0.39 2.63 -26.57
CA ASP A 111 -1.46 2.38 -25.62
C ASP A 111 -0.93 1.80 -24.29
N LEU A 112 0.33 1.33 -24.28
CA LEU A 112 1.00 0.73 -23.12
C LEU A 112 2.14 1.60 -22.57
N TYR A 113 2.37 2.81 -23.10
CA TYR A 113 3.45 3.68 -22.60
C TYR A 113 3.27 4.11 -21.15
N PHE A 114 2.03 4.31 -20.73
CA PHE A 114 1.72 4.70 -19.36
C PHE A 114 2.11 3.59 -18.38
N GLU A 115 1.69 2.36 -18.66
CA GLU A 115 2.01 1.15 -17.90
C GLU A 115 3.51 0.90 -17.89
N ALA A 116 4.17 1.04 -19.04
CA ALA A 116 5.62 0.86 -19.16
C ALA A 116 6.41 1.89 -18.33
N ASN A 117 6.00 3.17 -18.34
CA ASN A 117 6.64 4.20 -17.52
C ASN A 117 6.50 3.89 -16.02
N ARG A 118 5.31 3.48 -15.59
CA ARG A 118 5.04 3.16 -14.19
C ARG A 118 5.78 1.91 -13.73
N ILE A 119 5.89 0.89 -14.59
CA ILE A 119 6.71 -0.29 -14.32
C ILE A 119 8.18 0.07 -14.25
N ASN A 120 8.66 0.98 -15.11
CA ASN A 120 10.03 1.46 -15.04
C ASN A 120 10.30 2.22 -13.73
N GLU A 121 9.37 3.04 -13.25
CA GLU A 121 9.46 3.68 -11.92
C GLU A 121 9.51 2.65 -10.78
N TYR A 122 8.70 1.60 -10.86
CA TYR A 122 8.72 0.49 -9.90
C TYR A 122 10.04 -0.29 -9.92
N LEU A 123 10.58 -0.60 -11.11
CA LEU A 123 11.87 -1.27 -11.28
C LEU A 123 13.00 -0.44 -10.66
N ASN A 124 13.05 0.86 -10.95
CA ASN A 124 14.04 1.78 -10.37
C ASN A 124 13.94 1.82 -8.85
N TRP A 125 12.72 1.83 -8.30
CA TRP A 125 12.51 1.80 -6.86
C TRP A 125 13.03 0.50 -6.24
N ILE A 126 12.69 -0.69 -6.79
CA ILE A 126 13.25 -1.96 -6.28
C ILE A 126 14.77 -1.98 -6.37
N GLU A 127 15.35 -1.53 -7.48
CA GLU A 127 16.80 -1.51 -7.65
C GLU A 127 17.49 -0.66 -6.59
N LYS A 128 16.87 0.47 -6.22
CA LYS A 128 17.38 1.38 -5.20
C LYS A 128 17.16 0.90 -3.77
N THR A 129 15.99 0.33 -3.47
CA THR A 129 15.56 0.07 -2.07
C THR A 129 15.55 -1.41 -1.70
N GLY A 130 15.68 -2.31 -2.69
CA GLY A 130 15.46 -3.74 -2.51
C GLY A 130 13.98 -4.09 -2.29
N GLY A 131 13.05 -3.22 -2.69
CA GLY A 131 11.61 -3.42 -2.49
C GLY A 131 11.14 -3.10 -1.07
N LYS A 132 11.90 -2.29 -0.33
CA LYS A 132 11.65 -1.93 1.07
C LYS A 132 11.28 -0.47 1.18
N VAL A 133 10.40 -0.15 2.12
CA VAL A 133 10.05 1.23 2.46
C VAL A 133 11.30 1.90 3.08
N THR A 134 11.61 3.10 2.61
CA THR A 134 12.77 3.88 3.07
C THR A 134 12.34 5.11 3.83
N ILE A 135 13.28 5.66 4.60
CA ILE A 135 13.13 6.91 5.33
C ILE A 135 14.39 7.72 5.08
N ASN A 136 14.25 8.75 4.25
CA ASN A 136 15.31 9.70 3.92
C ASN A 136 14.92 11.08 4.46
N VAL A 137 15.13 11.26 5.76
CA VAL A 137 14.81 12.49 6.50
C VAL A 137 15.53 13.67 5.84
N ARG A 138 14.77 14.74 5.56
CA ARG A 138 15.30 16.02 5.09
C ARG A 138 15.61 16.92 6.29
N ASP A 139 16.52 17.87 6.12
CA ASP A 139 16.79 18.89 7.15
C ASP A 139 15.55 19.74 7.45
N GLU A 140 14.72 19.99 6.42
CA GLU A 140 13.45 20.70 6.52
C GLU A 140 12.33 19.95 5.78
N PRO A 141 11.10 19.94 6.32
CA PRO A 141 9.97 19.26 5.70
C PRO A 141 9.53 19.98 4.43
N GLN A 142 9.06 19.23 3.44
CA GLN A 142 8.25 19.80 2.36
C GLN A 142 6.77 19.80 2.75
N PHE A 143 6.04 20.74 2.14
CA PHE A 143 4.62 20.94 2.38
C PHE A 143 3.80 20.46 1.20
N TRP A 144 2.73 19.73 1.49
CA TRP A 144 1.87 19.12 0.49
C TRP A 144 0.39 19.43 0.73
N GLN A 145 -0.36 19.53 -0.35
CA GLN A 145 -1.80 19.49 -0.36
C GLN A 145 -2.24 18.15 -0.91
N TRP A 146 -2.72 17.25 -0.06
CA TRP A 146 -3.27 15.98 -0.50
C TRP A 146 -4.77 16.12 -0.71
N VAL A 147 -5.26 15.72 -1.88
CA VAL A 147 -6.67 15.78 -2.24
C VAL A 147 -7.24 14.38 -2.14
N THR A 148 -8.31 14.17 -1.39
CA THR A 148 -8.87 12.83 -1.18
C THR A 148 -10.38 12.76 -1.41
N LYS A 149 -10.89 11.54 -1.56
CA LYS A 149 -12.31 11.23 -1.83
C LYS A 149 -13.01 10.59 -0.62
N PRO A 150 -14.35 10.64 -0.54
CA PRO A 150 -15.09 10.24 0.64
C PRO A 150 -14.83 8.81 1.12
N GLU A 151 -14.55 7.87 0.23
CA GLU A 151 -14.19 6.48 0.57
C GLU A 151 -12.91 6.34 1.41
N TYR A 152 -12.00 7.32 1.36
CA TYR A 152 -10.73 7.28 2.09
C TYR A 152 -10.78 7.96 3.46
N PHE A 153 -11.74 8.85 3.71
CA PHE A 153 -11.86 9.54 4.99
C PHE A 153 -13.18 9.27 5.74
N LEU A 154 -14.12 8.55 5.12
CA LEU A 154 -15.36 8.10 5.75
C LEU A 154 -15.45 6.58 5.81
N GLU A 155 -16.06 6.08 6.88
CA GLU A 155 -16.57 4.72 6.99
C GLU A 155 -17.80 4.51 6.10
N GLU A 156 -18.25 3.27 5.94
CA GLU A 156 -19.41 2.92 5.09
C GLU A 156 -20.68 3.66 5.52
N ASP A 157 -20.89 3.81 6.82
CA ASP A 157 -22.02 4.55 7.41
C ASP A 157 -21.95 6.08 7.22
N GLY A 158 -20.83 6.58 6.70
CA GLY A 158 -20.60 8.00 6.45
C GLY A 158 -19.99 8.77 7.63
N THR A 159 -19.67 8.11 8.74
CA THR A 159 -18.87 8.71 9.82
C THR A 159 -17.42 8.89 9.40
N GLU A 160 -16.70 9.85 9.98
CA GLU A 160 -15.26 10.01 9.72
C GLU A 160 -14.48 8.86 10.36
N ARG A 161 -13.48 8.34 9.64
CA ARG A 161 -12.65 7.22 10.12
C ARG A 161 -12.00 7.55 11.46
N GLU A 162 -12.10 6.65 12.43
CA GLU A 162 -11.47 6.83 13.75
C GLU A 162 -9.95 6.98 13.61
N SER A 163 -9.34 6.32 12.62
CA SER A 163 -7.91 6.38 12.31
C SER A 163 -7.41 7.75 11.87
N LEU A 164 -8.29 8.68 11.51
CA LEU A 164 -7.96 10.07 11.17
C LEU A 164 -8.04 11.03 12.35
N ASN A 165 -8.59 10.60 13.48
CA ASN A 165 -8.70 11.44 14.67
C ASN A 165 -7.37 11.36 15.46
N PRO A 166 -6.63 12.47 15.62
CA PRO A 166 -5.42 12.47 16.44
C PRO A 166 -5.79 12.13 17.88
N LYS A 167 -5.22 11.05 18.41
CA LYS A 167 -5.56 10.49 19.74
C LYS A 167 -5.24 11.45 20.89
N ASN A 168 -4.28 12.37 20.70
CA ASN A 168 -3.94 13.41 21.65
C ASN A 168 -3.79 14.76 20.92
N LYS A 169 -4.43 15.81 21.44
CA LYS A 169 -4.44 17.16 20.83
C LYS A 169 -3.09 17.88 20.91
N TYR A 170 -2.19 17.45 21.80
CA TYR A 170 -0.95 18.19 22.12
C TYR A 170 0.30 17.33 22.27
N ASP A 171 0.19 16.00 22.38
CA ASP A 171 1.35 15.11 22.47
C ASP A 171 1.30 14.04 21.39
N VAL A 172 2.20 14.18 20.43
CA VAL A 172 2.38 13.26 19.30
C VAL A 172 3.19 12.02 19.68
N SER A 173 3.70 11.92 20.92
CA SER A 173 4.53 10.80 21.39
C SER A 173 3.83 9.45 21.25
N ASP A 174 2.51 9.41 21.38
CA ASP A 174 1.71 8.17 21.41
C ASP A 174 0.99 7.89 20.09
N ILE A 175 1.25 8.67 19.04
CA ILE A 175 0.57 8.51 17.75
C ILE A 175 1.36 7.49 16.91
N GLU A 176 0.64 6.50 16.38
CA GLU A 176 1.13 5.49 15.45
C GLU A 176 0.75 5.87 14.02
N PRO A 177 1.59 5.55 13.02
CA PRO A 177 1.18 5.65 11.63
C PRO A 177 -0.14 4.89 11.43
N ALA A 178 -1.17 5.58 10.96
CA ALA A 178 -2.53 5.05 10.97
C ALA A 178 -2.73 3.96 9.92
N SER A 179 -2.18 4.20 8.73
CA SER A 179 -2.21 3.35 7.54
C SER A 179 -1.30 3.98 6.49
N TRP A 180 -1.37 3.51 5.25
CA TRP A 180 -0.83 4.22 4.10
C TRP A 180 -1.90 5.07 3.41
N TRP A 181 -1.49 6.22 2.88
CA TRP A 181 -2.28 7.05 1.99
C TRP A 181 -1.54 7.15 0.67
N THR A 182 -2.30 7.35 -0.39
CA THR A 182 -1.75 7.76 -1.66
C THR A 182 -1.13 9.17 -1.59
N CYS A 183 0.03 9.37 -2.20
CA CYS A 183 0.84 10.59 -2.05
C CYS A 183 1.57 10.98 -3.34
N HIS A 184 2.32 12.08 -3.29
CA HIS A 184 3.23 12.44 -4.40
C HIS A 184 4.50 11.59 -4.35
N LYS A 185 5.09 11.26 -5.50
CA LYS A 185 6.29 10.41 -5.57
C LYS A 185 7.53 10.96 -4.87
N ASP A 186 7.57 12.26 -4.66
CA ASP A 186 8.66 12.96 -3.98
C ASP A 186 8.42 13.18 -2.48
N THR A 187 7.30 12.67 -1.96
CA THR A 187 6.99 12.69 -0.53
C THR A 187 8.08 11.92 0.22
N ARG A 188 8.60 12.52 1.28
CA ARG A 188 9.56 11.88 2.19
C ARG A 188 9.04 11.84 3.60
N ALA A 189 9.56 10.90 4.38
CA ALA A 189 9.29 10.87 5.81
C ALA A 189 9.64 12.23 6.46
N GLY A 190 8.72 12.75 7.27
CA GLY A 190 8.81 14.05 7.91
C GLY A 190 8.17 15.20 7.14
N ASP A 191 7.81 15.01 5.87
CA ASP A 191 7.02 16.01 5.13
C ASP A 191 5.63 16.18 5.77
N LEU A 192 5.08 17.39 5.65
CA LEU A 192 3.75 17.73 6.17
C LEU A 192 2.75 17.87 5.02
N ALA A 193 1.53 17.41 5.25
CA ALA A 193 0.44 17.46 4.30
C ALA A 193 -0.83 18.02 4.94
N LEU A 194 -1.45 18.99 4.28
CA LEU A 194 -2.83 19.37 4.54
C LEU A 194 -3.74 18.45 3.71
N LEU A 195 -4.72 17.82 4.35
CA LEU A 195 -5.66 16.93 3.68
C LEU A 195 -6.93 17.70 3.29
N TYR A 196 -7.14 17.88 1.99
CA TYR A 196 -8.33 18.45 1.38
C TYR A 196 -9.32 17.34 1.04
N ARG A 197 -10.50 17.39 1.67
CA ARG A 197 -11.61 16.50 1.40
C ARG A 197 -12.38 17.00 0.18
N ALA A 198 -12.52 16.14 -0.83
CA ALA A 198 -13.22 16.43 -2.06
C ALA A 198 -14.31 15.40 -2.33
N GLY A 199 -15.48 15.82 -2.79
CA GLY A 199 -16.51 14.94 -3.33
C GLY A 199 -17.83 15.01 -2.58
N LYS A 200 -18.69 14.01 -2.78
CA LYS A 200 -20.03 13.96 -2.20
C LYS A 200 -20.35 12.56 -1.69
N LYS A 201 -20.85 12.45 -0.46
CA LYS A 201 -21.37 11.19 0.11
C LYS A 201 -22.63 11.49 0.91
N ASN A 202 -23.66 10.67 0.77
CA ASN A 202 -24.93 10.79 1.52
C ASN A 202 -25.53 12.21 1.51
N GLY A 203 -25.44 12.92 0.38
CA GLY A 203 -25.96 14.28 0.23
C GLY A 203 -25.01 15.39 0.70
N VAL A 204 -23.99 15.09 1.50
CA VAL A 204 -22.99 16.05 1.99
C VAL A 204 -21.88 16.25 0.97
N ILE A 205 -21.57 17.51 0.65
CA ILE A 205 -20.46 17.90 -0.23
C ILE A 205 -19.26 18.28 0.65
N TYR A 206 -18.11 17.71 0.35
CA TYR A 206 -16.83 17.98 1.01
C TYR A 206 -15.92 18.74 0.04
N ARG A 207 -15.46 19.92 0.47
CA ARG A 207 -14.55 20.80 -0.27
C ARG A 207 -13.75 21.66 0.73
N ASP A 208 -12.97 21.01 1.58
CA ASP A 208 -12.31 21.69 2.68
C ASP A 208 -11.01 21.03 3.17
N ILE A 209 -10.12 21.82 3.75
CA ILE A 209 -8.89 21.37 4.40
C ILE A 209 -9.20 21.01 5.86
N LYS A 210 -9.23 19.72 6.19
CA LYS A 210 -9.73 19.23 7.49
C LYS A 210 -8.66 18.65 8.40
N TYR A 211 -7.54 18.17 7.86
CA TYR A 211 -6.50 17.51 8.65
C TYR A 211 -5.10 18.03 8.31
N LEU A 212 -4.25 18.09 9.32
CA LEU A 212 -2.79 18.11 9.17
C LEU A 212 -2.28 16.68 9.38
N ILE A 213 -1.44 16.24 8.47
CA ILE A 213 -0.87 14.89 8.44
C ILE A 213 0.65 15.00 8.23
N LEU A 214 1.39 14.05 8.79
CA LEU A 214 2.81 13.87 8.54
C LEU A 214 3.04 12.59 7.75
N ALA A 215 3.89 12.64 6.73
CA ALA A 215 4.36 11.45 6.04
C ALA A 215 5.31 10.68 6.98
N ALA A 216 4.97 9.45 7.34
CA ALA A 216 5.76 8.61 8.23
C ALA A 216 6.82 7.77 7.49
N SER A 217 6.77 7.76 6.16
CA SER A 217 7.72 7.06 5.28
C SER A 217 7.94 7.83 3.98
N ASP A 218 8.98 7.45 3.24
CA ASP A 218 9.12 7.90 1.85
C ASP A 218 8.05 7.26 0.97
N ALA A 219 7.66 7.96 -0.10
CA ALA A 219 6.77 7.43 -1.11
C ALA A 219 7.32 6.12 -1.71
N TYR A 220 6.44 5.12 -1.83
CA TYR A 220 6.69 3.86 -2.51
C TYR A 220 5.62 3.62 -3.58
N PRO A 221 5.97 2.95 -4.70
CA PRO A 221 5.00 2.60 -5.72
C PRO A 221 3.93 1.66 -5.15
N ILE A 222 2.67 1.94 -5.44
CA ILE A 222 1.57 1.06 -5.04
C ILE A 222 1.41 -0.05 -6.06
N ASN A 223 1.32 -1.28 -5.58
CA ASN A 223 1.44 -2.49 -6.40
C ASN A 223 0.12 -2.95 -7.04
N ASP A 224 -1.02 -2.33 -6.71
CA ASP A 224 -2.28 -2.62 -7.40
C ASP A 224 -2.38 -1.83 -8.70
N ILE A 225 -1.72 -2.37 -9.72
CA ILE A 225 -1.65 -1.82 -11.07
C ILE A 225 -3.04 -1.62 -11.68
N SER A 226 -4.01 -2.43 -11.26
CA SER A 226 -5.32 -2.54 -11.89
C SER A 226 -6.43 -1.71 -11.24
N ASN A 227 -6.40 -1.48 -9.91
CA ASN A 227 -7.58 -0.97 -9.20
C ASN A 227 -7.50 0.48 -8.73
N ILE A 228 -6.31 1.09 -8.65
CA ILE A 228 -6.17 2.48 -8.19
C ILE A 228 -5.96 3.40 -9.39
N LYS A 229 -7.07 3.80 -10.03
CA LYS A 229 -7.03 4.74 -11.16
C LYS A 229 -6.40 6.07 -10.73
N ASN A 230 -5.31 6.43 -11.42
CA ASN A 230 -4.53 7.66 -11.31
C ASN A 230 -3.55 7.76 -10.12
N TRP A 231 -3.55 6.86 -9.14
CA TRP A 231 -2.61 6.95 -8.01
C TRP A 231 -1.50 5.91 -8.11
N HIS A 232 -0.26 6.39 -8.08
CA HIS A 232 0.92 5.59 -8.35
C HIS A 232 1.78 5.32 -7.12
N TYR A 233 1.66 6.19 -6.11
CA TYR A 233 2.50 6.17 -4.94
C TYR A 233 1.68 6.26 -3.68
N GLY A 234 2.16 5.59 -2.65
CA GLY A 234 1.65 5.65 -1.31
C GLY A 234 2.78 5.90 -0.32
N CYS A 235 2.42 6.41 0.84
CA CYS A 235 3.30 6.47 2.00
C CYS A 235 2.47 6.23 3.25
N GLU A 236 3.10 5.66 4.27
CA GLU A 236 2.57 5.65 5.63
C GLU A 236 2.38 7.09 6.13
N TYR A 237 1.34 7.32 6.93
CA TYR A 237 1.01 8.65 7.41
C TYR A 237 0.57 8.67 8.87
N LEU A 238 0.79 9.82 9.51
CA LEU A 238 0.47 10.11 10.89
C LEU A 238 -0.50 11.30 10.94
N PRO A 239 -1.76 11.13 11.37
CA PRO A 239 -2.65 12.26 11.63
C PRO A 239 -2.11 13.07 12.79
N LEU A 240 -1.80 14.34 12.53
CA LEU A 240 -1.24 15.26 13.53
C LEU A 240 -2.32 16.12 14.18
N TYR A 241 -3.22 16.69 13.38
CA TYR A 241 -4.24 17.61 13.86
C TYR A 241 -5.52 17.51 13.03
N LYS A 242 -6.67 17.65 13.69
CA LYS A 242 -7.99 17.75 13.06
C LYS A 242 -8.55 19.15 13.31
N PHE A 243 -8.80 19.89 12.24
CA PHE A 243 -9.34 21.24 12.32
C PHE A 243 -10.84 21.17 12.60
N GLU A 244 -11.31 21.74 13.71
CA GLU A 244 -12.75 21.82 14.00
C GLU A 244 -13.44 22.76 12.99
N ASN A 245 -12.79 23.89 12.71
CA ASN A 245 -13.19 24.88 11.70
C ASN A 245 -12.23 24.79 10.49
N PRO A 246 -12.49 23.91 9.51
CA PRO A 246 -11.64 23.76 8.33
C PRO A 246 -11.70 24.98 7.40
N ILE A 247 -10.71 25.14 6.52
CA ILE A 247 -10.78 26.13 5.42
C ILE A 247 -11.56 25.51 4.27
N THR A 248 -12.66 26.15 3.87
CA THR A 248 -13.49 25.72 2.74
C THR A 248 -12.95 26.23 1.40
N PHE A 249 -13.34 25.58 0.31
CA PHE A 249 -12.99 26.03 -1.04
C PHE A 249 -13.48 27.45 -1.34
N ASP A 250 -14.66 27.84 -0.84
CA ASP A 250 -15.20 29.18 -1.08
C ASP A 250 -14.39 30.24 -0.33
N GLU A 251 -13.87 29.92 0.86
CA GLU A 251 -12.93 30.78 1.58
C GLU A 251 -11.59 30.91 0.83
N ILE A 252 -11.04 29.80 0.32
CA ILE A 252 -9.83 29.83 -0.53
C ILE A 252 -10.07 30.72 -1.75
N LYS A 253 -11.23 30.61 -2.40
CA LYS A 253 -11.59 31.42 -3.56
C LYS A 253 -11.75 32.91 -3.23
N SER A 254 -12.17 33.24 -2.01
CA SER A 254 -12.40 34.62 -1.58
C SER A 254 -11.13 35.36 -1.16
N ASP A 255 -10.02 34.63 -0.97
CA ASP A 255 -8.74 35.16 -0.55
C ASP A 255 -7.77 35.24 -1.74
N PRO A 256 -7.48 36.45 -2.27
CA PRO A 256 -6.62 36.62 -3.43
C PRO A 256 -5.19 36.10 -3.24
N TYR A 257 -4.74 35.86 -2.01
CA TYR A 257 -3.43 35.29 -1.75
C TYR A 257 -3.26 33.89 -2.37
N PHE A 258 -4.36 33.15 -2.56
CA PHE A 258 -4.33 31.81 -3.15
C PHE A 258 -4.38 31.80 -4.68
N ASP A 259 -4.48 32.94 -5.36
CA ASP A 259 -4.55 32.98 -6.84
C ASP A 259 -3.28 32.40 -7.51
N GLU A 260 -2.13 32.51 -6.85
CA GLU A 260 -0.87 31.92 -7.34
C GLU A 260 -0.71 30.43 -6.98
N TRP A 261 -1.58 29.90 -6.12
CA TRP A 261 -1.47 28.52 -5.66
C TRP A 261 -1.85 27.52 -6.75
N ASN A 262 -0.87 26.71 -7.18
CA ASN A 262 -1.06 25.75 -8.29
C ASN A 262 -2.23 24.77 -8.06
N ALA A 263 -2.43 24.30 -6.82
CA ALA A 263 -3.53 23.40 -6.49
C ALA A 263 -4.90 24.03 -6.76
N TYR A 264 -5.07 25.30 -6.38
CA TYR A 264 -6.28 26.07 -6.61
C TYR A 264 -6.52 26.29 -8.12
N ASN A 265 -5.47 26.64 -8.87
CA ASN A 265 -5.54 26.81 -10.33
C ASN A 265 -5.94 25.53 -11.09
N LYS A 266 -5.71 24.36 -10.47
CA LYS A 266 -6.18 23.06 -10.97
C LYS A 266 -7.53 22.64 -10.41
N ASN A 267 -8.24 23.52 -9.69
CA ASN A 267 -9.48 23.22 -8.98
C ASN A 267 -9.36 21.99 -8.07
N PHE A 268 -8.18 21.75 -7.51
CA PHE A 268 -7.86 20.55 -6.74
C PHE A 268 -8.14 19.24 -7.52
N GLN A 269 -8.12 19.27 -8.86
CA GLN A 269 -8.17 18.08 -9.69
C GLN A 269 -6.78 17.44 -9.72
N GLY A 270 -6.60 16.42 -8.87
CA GLY A 270 -5.33 15.75 -8.71
C GLY A 270 -5.28 14.97 -7.41
N ILE A 271 -4.07 14.55 -7.07
CA ILE A 271 -3.76 13.65 -5.96
C ILE A 271 -3.07 14.42 -4.84
N SER A 272 -2.01 15.11 -5.23
CA SER A 272 -1.16 15.86 -4.34
C SER A 272 -0.54 17.01 -5.11
N PHE A 273 -0.42 18.15 -4.44
CA PHE A 273 0.26 19.34 -4.95
C PHE A 273 1.31 19.76 -3.94
N LYS A 274 2.49 20.13 -4.41
CA LYS A 274 3.45 20.80 -3.54
C LYS A 274 2.89 22.18 -3.16
N ILE A 275 3.02 22.57 -1.90
CA ILE A 275 2.66 23.90 -1.41
C ILE A 275 3.95 24.70 -1.28
N GLU A 276 4.00 25.88 -1.87
CA GLU A 276 5.09 26.83 -1.70
C GLU A 276 5.11 27.39 -0.27
N ASP A 277 6.30 27.62 0.30
CA ASP A 277 6.46 27.97 1.73
C ASP A 277 5.64 29.21 2.14
N HIS A 278 5.51 30.21 1.26
CA HIS A 278 4.72 31.40 1.52
C HIS A 278 3.20 31.10 1.55
N ILE A 279 2.71 30.23 0.68
CA ILE A 279 1.31 29.74 0.70
C ILE A 279 1.08 28.91 1.97
N TRP A 280 2.01 28.04 2.33
CA TRP A 280 1.92 27.23 3.56
C TRP A 280 1.81 28.11 4.80
N LYS A 281 2.65 29.15 4.88
CA LYS A 281 2.62 30.11 5.97
C LYS A 281 1.25 30.80 6.06
N HIS A 282 0.74 31.31 4.94
CA HIS A 282 -0.57 31.97 4.90
C HIS A 282 -1.71 31.02 5.28
N LEU A 283 -1.72 29.79 4.76
CA LEU A 283 -2.67 28.74 5.17
C LEU A 283 -2.59 28.47 6.67
N THR A 284 -1.39 28.44 7.24
CA THR A 284 -1.17 28.22 8.67
C THR A 284 -1.75 29.35 9.50
N ASP A 285 -1.54 30.61 9.09
CA ASP A 285 -2.09 31.79 9.77
C ASP A 285 -3.64 31.76 9.75
N VAL A 286 -4.25 31.50 8.59
CA VAL A 286 -5.71 31.35 8.46
C VAL A 286 -6.24 30.20 9.33
N LEU A 287 -5.54 29.05 9.36
CA LEU A 287 -5.92 27.91 10.21
C LEU A 287 -5.82 28.22 11.70
N ILE A 288 -4.80 28.98 12.12
CA ILE A 288 -4.64 29.44 13.51
C ILE A 288 -5.80 30.36 13.90
N ASP A 289 -6.14 31.33 13.06
CA ASP A 289 -7.23 32.27 13.34
C ASP A 289 -8.58 31.55 13.50
N LYS A 290 -8.84 30.56 12.65
CA LYS A 290 -10.06 29.73 12.73
C LYS A 290 -10.02 28.70 13.87
N ASN A 291 -8.83 28.30 14.31
CA ASN A 291 -8.62 27.26 15.31
C ASN A 291 -7.52 27.67 16.31
N PRO A 292 -7.78 28.56 17.31
CA PRO A 292 -6.74 29.04 18.21
C PRO A 292 -5.97 27.95 18.98
N GLU A 293 -6.59 26.80 19.24
CA GLU A 293 -5.91 25.64 19.86
C GLU A 293 -4.86 25.01 18.95
N TYR A 294 -4.94 25.20 17.62
CA TYR A 294 -3.92 24.75 16.67
C TYR A 294 -2.58 25.45 16.90
N LYS A 295 -2.61 26.73 17.31
CA LYS A 295 -1.38 27.44 17.70
C LYS A 295 -0.68 26.76 18.88
N LYS A 296 -1.45 26.36 19.91
CA LYS A 296 -0.92 25.63 21.07
C LYS A 296 -0.35 24.26 20.70
N PHE A 297 -0.93 23.61 19.69
CA PHE A 297 -0.37 22.38 19.11
C PHE A 297 0.98 22.66 18.44
N LEU A 298 1.05 23.67 17.56
CA LEU A 298 2.29 24.04 16.86
C LEU A 298 3.42 24.43 17.81
N ASP A 299 3.11 25.17 18.89
CA ASP A 299 4.11 25.58 19.88
C ASP A 299 4.72 24.40 20.67
N LYS A 300 4.05 23.24 20.66
CA LYS A 300 4.52 21.98 21.28
C LYS A 300 5.00 20.95 20.26
N PHE A 301 4.83 21.22 18.97
CA PHE A 301 5.17 20.29 17.91
C PHE A 301 6.69 20.17 17.82
N ASP A 302 7.21 19.01 18.21
CA ASP A 302 8.63 18.70 18.16
C ASP A 302 8.89 17.73 17.00
N TRP A 303 9.27 18.31 15.86
CA TRP A 303 9.56 17.55 14.65
C TRP A 303 10.73 16.58 14.84
N VAL A 304 11.79 16.99 15.56
CA VAL A 304 12.97 16.15 15.81
C VAL A 304 12.57 14.91 16.59
N LYS A 305 11.81 15.07 17.67
CA LYS A 305 11.30 13.95 18.49
C LYS A 305 10.45 12.97 17.68
N ILE A 306 9.61 13.46 16.75
CA ILE A 306 8.81 12.59 15.88
C ILE A 306 9.71 11.80 14.93
N MET A 307 10.69 12.45 14.31
CA MET A 307 11.60 11.80 13.38
C MET A 307 12.49 10.76 14.06
N ASP A 308 13.01 11.06 15.25
CA ASP A 308 13.78 10.10 16.05
C ASP A 308 12.97 8.83 16.34
N LYS A 309 11.70 8.99 16.70
CA LYS A 309 10.79 7.85 16.95
C LYS A 309 10.58 6.98 15.70
N ILE A 310 10.32 7.62 14.55
CA ILE A 310 10.15 6.94 13.27
C ILE A 310 11.43 6.17 12.89
N LEU A 311 12.60 6.79 13.11
CA LEU A 311 13.90 6.17 12.85
C LEU A 311 14.22 5.03 13.82
N ASP A 312 13.83 5.15 15.08
CA ASP A 312 14.04 4.13 16.11
C ASP A 312 13.27 2.84 15.83
N GLU A 313 12.00 2.92 15.39
CA GLU A 313 11.22 1.75 14.99
C GLU A 313 11.96 0.94 13.92
N ILE A 314 12.42 1.62 12.86
CA ILE A 314 13.19 1.01 11.78
C ILE A 314 14.52 0.43 12.26
N LYS A 315 15.23 1.15 13.15
CA LYS A 315 16.50 0.71 13.70
C LYS A 315 16.33 -0.59 14.47
N ILE A 316 15.29 -0.68 15.31
CA ILE A 316 14.97 -1.87 16.10
C ILE A 316 14.55 -3.01 15.17
N GLU A 317 13.65 -2.77 14.20
CA GLU A 317 13.26 -3.79 13.22
C GLU A 317 14.45 -4.38 12.47
N LYS A 318 15.37 -3.54 11.98
CA LYS A 318 16.58 -3.98 11.27
C LYS A 318 17.45 -4.85 12.18
N LYS A 319 17.68 -4.41 13.42
CA LYS A 319 18.51 -5.16 14.38
C LYS A 319 17.83 -6.48 14.77
N LEU A 320 16.51 -6.48 15.00
CA LEU A 320 15.73 -7.68 15.27
C LEU A 320 15.74 -8.66 14.10
N ASN A 321 15.51 -8.20 12.87
CA ASN A 321 15.52 -9.04 11.68
C ASN A 321 16.88 -9.75 11.51
N ASN A 322 17.98 -9.03 11.73
CA ASN A 322 19.33 -9.58 11.63
C ASN A 322 19.69 -10.54 12.77
N ASN A 323 19.02 -10.41 13.92
CA ASN A 323 19.29 -11.19 15.12
C ASN A 323 18.07 -12.01 15.57
N ILE A 324 17.21 -12.46 14.64
CA ILE A 324 15.90 -13.05 14.97
C ILE A 324 15.97 -14.24 15.95
N GLY A 325 17.13 -14.91 16.01
CA GLY A 325 17.41 -15.99 16.96
C GLY A 325 17.28 -15.60 18.44
N ILE A 326 17.34 -14.32 18.80
CA ILE A 326 17.13 -13.87 20.19
C ILE A 326 15.74 -14.21 20.73
N LEU A 327 14.74 -14.38 19.84
CA LEU A 327 13.38 -14.74 20.23
C LEU A 327 13.26 -16.21 20.67
N LYS A 328 14.32 -17.01 20.51
CA LYS A 328 14.35 -18.41 20.98
C LYS A 328 14.10 -18.51 22.47
N ASP A 329 14.68 -17.61 23.26
CA ASP A 329 14.51 -17.57 24.72
C ASP A 329 13.09 -17.17 25.13
N LEU A 330 12.36 -16.51 24.22
CA LEU A 330 10.96 -16.13 24.38
C LEU A 330 10.00 -17.19 23.81
N GLY A 331 10.52 -18.37 23.45
CA GLY A 331 9.74 -19.51 22.96
C GLY A 331 9.60 -19.59 21.44
N TYR A 332 10.29 -18.74 20.67
CA TYR A 332 10.17 -18.67 19.21
C TYR A 332 11.51 -18.97 18.53
N GLU A 333 11.71 -20.22 18.10
CA GLU A 333 12.88 -20.61 17.31
C GLU A 333 12.62 -20.34 15.82
N LEU A 334 12.95 -19.12 15.36
CA LEU A 334 12.61 -18.64 14.02
C LEU A 334 13.77 -18.77 13.02
N LYS A 335 13.43 -18.85 11.72
CA LYS A 335 14.35 -18.87 10.59
C LYS A 335 13.81 -18.04 9.41
N ASN A 336 14.69 -17.75 8.45
CA ASN A 336 14.39 -17.05 7.20
C ASN A 336 13.63 -15.73 7.40
N PRO A 337 14.11 -14.82 8.28
CA PRO A 337 13.43 -13.56 8.50
C PRO A 337 13.50 -12.69 7.24
N GLU A 338 12.36 -12.14 6.85
CA GLU A 338 12.21 -11.20 5.74
C GLU A 338 11.60 -9.90 6.29
N ARG A 339 12.41 -8.84 6.35
CA ARG A 339 11.96 -7.51 6.77
C ARG A 339 11.16 -6.80 5.68
N GLN A 340 10.08 -6.12 6.07
CA GLN A 340 9.21 -5.31 5.22
C GLN A 340 8.68 -6.12 4.05
N LYS A 341 8.04 -7.24 4.39
CA LYS A 341 7.39 -8.10 3.41
C LYS A 341 6.08 -7.45 2.96
N LEU A 342 6.05 -7.00 1.72
CA LEU A 342 4.85 -6.46 1.07
C LEU A 342 3.69 -7.47 1.05
N CYS A 343 2.51 -7.02 1.49
CA CYS A 343 1.22 -7.71 1.36
C CYS A 343 0.49 -7.23 0.09
N GLU A 344 0.66 -7.95 -1.01
CA GLU A 344 0.11 -7.55 -2.31
C GLU A 344 -1.43 -7.59 -2.35
N GLY A 345 -2.04 -6.54 -2.92
CA GLY A 345 -3.49 -6.34 -2.97
C GLY A 345 -4.08 -5.63 -1.75
N ASP A 346 -3.38 -5.64 -0.61
CA ASP A 346 -3.82 -4.96 0.63
C ASP A 346 -2.96 -3.71 0.95
N GLY A 347 -1.86 -3.50 0.21
CA GLY A 347 -1.04 -2.28 0.22
C GLY A 347 -0.16 -2.05 1.45
N GLY A 348 -0.18 -2.97 2.43
CA GLY A 348 0.63 -2.89 3.65
C GLY A 348 1.95 -3.67 3.58
N PHE A 349 2.84 -3.42 4.54
CA PHE A 349 4.09 -4.15 4.72
C PHE A 349 4.09 -4.84 6.08
N ILE A 350 4.45 -6.12 6.11
CA ILE A 350 4.75 -6.84 7.35
C ILE A 350 6.15 -6.45 7.79
N ASP A 351 6.31 -6.01 9.03
CA ASP A 351 7.63 -5.60 9.55
C ASP A 351 8.65 -6.73 9.45
N ILE A 352 8.32 -7.93 9.97
CA ILE A 352 9.14 -9.14 9.80
C ILE A 352 8.24 -10.36 9.57
N LEU A 353 8.46 -11.05 8.44
CA LEU A 353 7.91 -12.37 8.19
C LEU A 353 8.99 -13.43 8.43
N ALA A 354 8.72 -14.42 9.28
CA ALA A 354 9.64 -15.51 9.55
C ALA A 354 8.93 -16.86 9.52
N GLN A 355 9.69 -17.94 9.70
CA GLN A 355 9.15 -19.29 9.85
C GLN A 355 9.64 -19.92 11.14
N ASP A 356 8.76 -20.66 11.82
CA ASP A 356 9.16 -21.56 12.89
C ASP A 356 10.11 -22.62 12.33
N LYS A 357 11.25 -22.82 12.99
CA LYS A 357 12.30 -23.72 12.50
C LYS A 357 11.84 -25.17 12.48
N LYS A 358 11.03 -25.59 13.46
CA LYS A 358 10.57 -26.96 13.68
C LYS A 358 9.35 -27.27 12.84
N THR A 359 8.33 -26.42 12.89
CA THR A 359 7.03 -26.69 12.22
C THR A 359 7.01 -26.16 10.79
N GLY A 360 7.83 -25.15 10.48
CA GLY A 360 7.77 -24.42 9.21
C GLY A 360 6.47 -23.62 9.05
N GLU A 361 5.77 -23.35 10.16
CA GLU A 361 4.65 -22.40 10.21
C GLU A 361 5.17 -20.97 10.03
N TYR A 362 4.37 -20.13 9.36
CA TYR A 362 4.72 -18.71 9.24
C TYR A 362 4.43 -17.97 10.54
N VAL A 363 5.31 -17.02 10.85
CA VAL A 363 5.19 -16.11 11.98
C VAL A 363 5.27 -14.69 11.45
N VAL A 364 4.17 -13.95 11.62
CA VAL A 364 4.06 -12.52 11.29
C VAL A 364 4.42 -11.74 12.54
N ILE A 365 5.38 -10.83 12.44
CA ILE A 365 5.79 -9.96 13.53
C ILE A 365 5.49 -8.52 13.13
N GLU A 366 4.75 -7.83 14.00
CA GLU A 366 4.51 -6.39 13.94
C GLU A 366 5.25 -5.75 15.13
N LEU A 367 6.10 -4.76 14.88
CA LEU A 367 6.87 -4.06 15.89
C LEU A 367 6.36 -2.63 16.01
N LYS A 368 6.19 -2.15 17.24
CA LYS A 368 5.80 -0.77 17.52
C LYS A 368 6.63 -0.22 18.67
N VAL A 369 7.15 1.00 18.52
CA VAL A 369 7.89 1.68 19.61
C VAL A 369 6.98 2.40 20.61
N VAL A 370 5.67 2.23 20.48
CA VAL A 370 4.64 2.76 21.37
C VAL A 370 3.61 1.72 21.74
N ARG A 371 2.74 2.08 22.67
CA ARG A 371 1.66 1.21 23.14
C ARG A 371 0.77 0.77 21.97
N ALA A 372 0.72 -0.55 21.74
CA ALA A 372 -0.09 -1.16 20.70
C ALA A 372 -1.59 -1.01 20.98
N THR A 373 -2.36 -0.72 19.93
CA THR A 373 -3.79 -0.45 20.01
C THR A 373 -4.63 -1.46 19.24
N ARG A 374 -5.96 -1.35 19.33
CA ARG A 374 -6.88 -2.18 18.53
C ARG A 374 -6.57 -2.16 17.02
N GLU A 375 -6.08 -1.04 16.50
CA GLU A 375 -5.68 -0.88 15.11
C GLU A 375 -4.49 -1.79 14.75
N VAL A 376 -3.43 -1.80 15.57
CA VAL A 376 -2.28 -2.72 15.42
C VAL A 376 -2.73 -4.18 15.42
N PHE A 377 -3.68 -4.53 16.29
CA PHE A 377 -4.26 -5.87 16.30
C PHE A 377 -5.00 -6.21 15.00
N GLY A 378 -5.77 -5.25 14.46
CA GLY A 378 -6.45 -5.38 13.18
C GLY A 378 -5.46 -5.56 12.03
N GLN A 379 -4.39 -4.77 12.01
CA GLN A 379 -3.32 -4.81 11.01
C GLN A 379 -2.62 -6.16 10.99
N ILE A 380 -2.12 -6.65 12.13
CA ILE A 380 -1.46 -7.96 12.18
C ILE A 380 -2.44 -9.09 11.82
N SER A 381 -3.73 -8.96 12.17
CA SER A 381 -4.76 -9.92 11.76
C SER A 381 -4.94 -9.96 10.24
N ALA A 382 -4.94 -8.80 9.57
CA ALA A 382 -5.01 -8.69 8.12
C ALA A 382 -3.78 -9.33 7.46
N TYR A 383 -2.58 -9.04 7.96
CA TYR A 383 -1.33 -9.63 7.47
C TYR A 383 -1.29 -11.15 7.65
N MET A 384 -1.72 -11.66 8.78
CA MET A 384 -1.87 -13.11 8.98
C MET A 384 -2.85 -13.72 7.98
N GLY A 385 -3.98 -13.06 7.71
CA GLY A 385 -4.94 -13.48 6.69
C GLY A 385 -4.34 -13.51 5.29
N TRP A 386 -3.56 -12.49 4.94
CA TRP A 386 -2.85 -12.41 3.66
C TRP A 386 -1.82 -13.54 3.52
N VAL A 387 -0.98 -13.77 4.54
CA VAL A 387 0.00 -14.87 4.53
C VAL A 387 -0.70 -16.22 4.42
N MET A 388 -1.86 -16.40 5.06
CA MET A 388 -2.66 -17.64 4.96
C MET A 388 -3.12 -17.91 3.55
N LYS A 389 -3.59 -16.86 2.89
CA LYS A 389 -4.15 -16.92 1.55
C LYS A 389 -3.07 -17.11 0.47
N ASN A 390 -1.87 -16.58 0.68
CA ASN A 390 -0.87 -16.46 -0.39
C ASN A 390 0.37 -17.32 -0.20
N LEU A 391 0.80 -17.60 1.05
CA LEU A 391 2.10 -18.22 1.31
C LEU A 391 2.02 -19.53 2.11
N SER A 392 1.04 -19.65 3.00
CA SER A 392 1.03 -20.74 3.98
C SER A 392 0.64 -22.11 3.42
N ASN A 393 0.01 -22.16 2.24
CA ASN A 393 -0.57 -23.38 1.67
C ASN A 393 -1.48 -24.11 2.69
N GLY A 394 -2.27 -23.35 3.45
CA GLY A 394 -3.16 -23.89 4.48
C GLY A 394 -2.50 -24.20 5.82
N LYS A 395 -1.19 -23.96 5.98
CA LYS A 395 -0.52 -24.06 7.30
C LYS A 395 -1.01 -23.00 8.27
N VAL A 396 -0.97 -23.35 9.55
CA VAL A 396 -1.25 -22.45 10.68
C VAL A 396 -0.22 -21.31 10.71
N ILE A 397 -0.68 -20.13 11.14
CA ILE A 397 0.11 -18.90 11.23
C ILE A 397 -0.01 -18.36 12.64
N LYS A 398 1.10 -17.82 13.15
CA LYS A 398 1.17 -17.11 14.43
C LYS A 398 1.43 -15.63 14.17
N GLY A 399 0.88 -14.79 15.03
CA GLY A 399 1.15 -13.35 15.05
C GLY A 399 1.89 -12.99 16.34
N ILE A 400 2.87 -12.10 16.25
CA ILE A 400 3.56 -11.53 17.40
C ILE A 400 3.52 -10.01 17.24
N VAL A 401 2.98 -9.32 18.23
CA VAL A 401 3.12 -7.87 18.37
C VAL A 401 4.21 -7.60 19.40
N ILE A 402 5.24 -6.85 19.03
CA ILE A 402 6.30 -6.40 19.93
C ILE A 402 6.08 -4.92 20.19
N SER A 403 5.78 -4.55 21.44
CA SER A 403 5.54 -3.16 21.82
C SER A 403 5.79 -2.91 23.30
N PRO A 404 6.04 -1.67 23.77
CA PRO A 404 6.22 -1.37 25.19
C PRO A 404 5.05 -1.82 26.07
N SER A 405 3.82 -1.71 25.56
CA SER A 405 2.59 -2.16 26.23
C SER A 405 1.45 -2.25 25.20
N TYR A 406 0.23 -2.55 25.66
CA TYR A 406 -0.98 -2.49 24.82
C TYR A 406 -2.19 -1.95 25.60
N ASP A 407 -3.19 -1.41 24.89
CA ASP A 407 -4.41 -0.88 25.50
C ASP A 407 -5.46 -1.96 25.85
N THR A 408 -6.55 -1.55 26.52
CA THR A 408 -7.63 -2.46 26.92
C THR A 408 -8.38 -3.05 25.72
N LYS A 409 -8.54 -2.29 24.63
CA LYS A 409 -9.20 -2.79 23.41
C LYS A 409 -8.36 -3.88 22.73
N PHE A 410 -7.03 -3.73 22.70
CA PHE A 410 -6.08 -4.76 22.25
C PHE A 410 -6.15 -5.98 23.16
N ALA A 411 -6.19 -5.78 24.49
CA ALA A 411 -6.31 -6.88 25.44
C ALA A 411 -7.58 -7.72 25.19
N SER A 412 -8.73 -7.07 25.00
CA SER A 412 -9.99 -7.73 24.64
C SER A 412 -9.91 -8.44 23.29
N ALA A 413 -9.28 -7.83 22.29
CA ALA A 413 -9.06 -8.43 20.97
C ALA A 413 -8.26 -9.72 21.03
N ARG A 414 -7.24 -9.78 21.89
CA ARG A 414 -6.40 -10.97 22.06
C ARG A 414 -7.17 -12.19 22.58
N LEU A 415 -8.27 -11.96 23.32
CA LEU A 415 -9.15 -13.05 23.78
C LEU A 415 -9.90 -13.70 22.62
N THR A 416 -10.18 -12.98 21.53
CA THR A 416 -10.92 -13.52 20.37
C THR A 416 -10.02 -14.21 19.37
N ASN A 417 -8.74 -13.85 19.30
CA ASN A 417 -7.74 -14.54 18.47
C ASN A 417 -6.45 -14.83 19.25
N PRO A 418 -6.38 -16.00 19.94
CA PRO A 418 -5.24 -16.33 20.80
C PRO A 418 -3.95 -16.66 20.04
N LYS A 419 -3.98 -16.68 18.69
CA LYS A 419 -2.81 -16.89 17.83
C LYS A 419 -1.93 -15.65 17.73
N ILE A 420 -2.47 -14.47 18.10
CA ILE A 420 -1.71 -13.23 18.21
C ILE A 420 -1.20 -13.12 19.65
N LYS A 421 0.12 -13.12 19.81
CA LYS A 421 0.81 -12.94 21.08
C LYS A 421 1.39 -11.54 21.16
N HIS A 422 1.67 -11.10 22.38
CA HIS A 422 2.38 -9.87 22.66
C HIS A 422 3.68 -10.19 23.39
N ILE A 423 4.74 -9.47 23.04
CA ILE A 423 6.03 -9.49 23.72
C ILE A 423 6.36 -8.03 24.09
N GLU A 424 6.77 -7.79 25.34
CA GLU A 424 7.20 -6.46 25.74
C GLU A 424 8.48 -6.06 25.00
N LEU A 425 8.48 -4.85 24.43
CA LEU A 425 9.63 -4.35 23.67
C LEU A 425 10.93 -4.35 24.52
N SER A 426 10.83 -4.08 25.82
CA SER A 426 11.95 -4.12 26.77
C SER A 426 12.67 -5.47 26.78
N GLU A 427 11.95 -6.59 26.69
CA GLU A 427 12.53 -7.94 26.64
C GLU A 427 13.38 -8.15 25.37
N VAL A 428 12.95 -7.55 24.27
CA VAL A 428 13.65 -7.60 22.98
C VAL A 428 14.87 -6.68 22.98
N LEU A 429 14.72 -5.44 23.46
CA LEU A 429 15.81 -4.46 23.51
C LEU A 429 16.95 -4.94 24.41
N ASN A 430 16.64 -5.50 25.59
CA ASN A 430 17.64 -6.06 26.49
C ASN A 430 18.49 -7.14 25.81
N LYS A 431 17.87 -7.99 24.99
CA LYS A 431 18.58 -9.05 24.23
C LYS A 431 19.32 -8.53 23.01
N LEU A 432 18.89 -7.39 22.47
CA LEU A 432 19.56 -6.71 21.38
C LEU A 432 20.73 -5.85 21.84
N GLU A 433 20.96 -5.66 23.15
CA GLU A 433 21.93 -4.69 23.67
C GLU A 433 21.65 -3.29 23.11
N MET A 434 20.43 -2.79 23.33
CA MET A 434 19.97 -1.47 22.89
C MET A 434 19.46 -0.63 24.04
#